data_AF-A0A834AJB2-F1
#
_entry.id   AF-A0A834AJB2-F1
#
_cell.length_a   1.000
_cell.length_b   1.000
_cell.length_c   1.000
_cell.angle_alpha   90.00
_cell.angle_beta   90.00
_cell.angle_gamma   90.00
#
_symmetry.space_group_name_H-M   'P 1'
#
loop_
_entity.id
_entity.type
_entity.pdbx_description
1 polymer ?
#
loop_
_entity_poly.entity_id
_entity_poly.type
_entity_poly.pdbx_seq_one_letter_code
_entity_poly.pdbx_strand_id
1 'polypeptide(L)'
;MAKRTEARRFITLIDNFYDFKVRVICSASTPLSSLFLHQQHDSELEQSRILMDDLGLSQSTAEGLSMFTGEEEVFAFQRTISRLTEMQTEQYWTEGDRSKK
;
A
#
# COMPACT_ATOMS: atom_id res chain seq x y z
N MET A 1 6.13 11.23 8.38
CA MET A 1 4.66 11.23 8.48
C MET A 1 3.97 11.28 7.10
N ALA A 2 4.15 12.32 6.26
CA ALA A 2 3.40 12.46 4.99
C ALA A 2 3.55 11.32 3.96
N LYS A 3 4.78 10.79 3.75
CA LYS A 3 5.04 9.72 2.76
C LYS A 3 4.32 8.39 3.07
N ARG A 4 4.09 8.09 4.35
CA ARG A 4 3.38 6.86 4.77
C ARG A 4 1.91 6.93 4.32
N THR A 5 1.31 8.11 4.39
CA THR A 5 -0.05 8.36 3.92
C THR A 5 -0.16 8.28 2.39
N GLU A 6 0.85 8.75 1.66
CA GLU A 6 0.89 8.67 0.19
C GLU A 6 0.98 7.23 -0.31
N ALA A 7 1.89 6.43 0.25
CA ALA A 7 2.02 5.02 -0.10
C ALA A 7 0.72 4.24 0.17
N ARG A 8 0.06 4.49 1.31
CA ARG A 8 -1.23 3.87 1.64
C ARG A 8 -2.32 4.24 0.64
N ARG A 9 -2.44 5.53 0.31
CA ARG A 9 -3.41 6.00 -0.71
C ARG A 9 -3.14 5.36 -2.07
N PHE A 10 -1.87 5.20 -2.45
CA PHE A 10 -1.50 4.53 -3.69
C PHE A 10 -1.87 3.04 -3.68
N ILE A 11 -1.57 2.31 -2.60
CA ILE A 11 -1.97 0.89 -2.45
C ILE A 11 -3.49 0.76 -2.58
N THR A 12 -4.26 1.53 -1.80
CA THR A 12 -5.72 1.48 -1.86
C THR A 12 -6.25 1.81 -3.26
N LEU A 13 -5.64 2.75 -3.96
CA LEU A 13 -6.01 3.10 -5.33
C LEU A 13 -5.79 1.92 -6.30
N ILE A 14 -4.61 1.29 -6.24
CA ILE A 14 -4.31 0.13 -7.09
C ILE A 14 -5.23 -1.04 -6.76
N ASP A 15 -5.54 -1.27 -5.48
CA ASP A 15 -6.47 -2.32 -5.06
C ASP A 15 -7.86 -2.12 -5.69
N ASN A 16 -8.39 -0.90 -5.63
CA ASN A 16 -9.68 -0.58 -6.25
C ASN A 16 -9.63 -0.76 -7.78
N PHE A 17 -8.59 -0.27 -8.44
CA PHE A 17 -8.45 -0.44 -9.89
C PHE A 17 -8.34 -1.91 -10.28
N TYR A 18 -7.61 -2.69 -9.48
CA TYR A 18 -7.48 -4.12 -9.68
C TYR A 18 -8.84 -4.82 -9.61
N ASP A 19 -9.62 -4.55 -8.56
CA ASP A 19 -10.93 -5.16 -8.30
C ASP A 19 -11.98 -4.81 -9.36
N PHE A 20 -11.94 -3.57 -9.88
CA PHE A 20 -12.85 -3.12 -10.94
C PHE A 20 -12.34 -3.39 -12.36
N LYS A 21 -11.21 -4.11 -12.50
CA LYS A 21 -10.56 -4.42 -13.78
C LYS A 21 -10.29 -3.17 -14.64
N VAL A 22 -9.81 -2.11 -13.99
CA VAL A 22 -9.49 -0.82 -14.61
C VAL A 22 -8.11 -0.88 -15.27
N ARG A 23 -8.00 -0.39 -16.50
CA ARG A 23 -6.72 -0.24 -17.18
C ARG A 23 -6.03 1.05 -16.70
N VAL A 24 -4.81 0.93 -16.23
CA VAL A 24 -4.02 2.03 -15.68
C VAL A 24 -2.74 2.18 -16.48
N ILE A 25 -2.37 3.43 -16.79
CA ILE A 25 -1.09 3.77 -17.40
C ILE A 25 -0.39 4.76 -16.47
N CYS A 26 0.81 4.42 -16.02
CA CYS A 26 1.63 5.28 -15.18
C CYS A 26 3.12 5.05 -15.47
N SER A 27 3.93 6.05 -15.15
CA SER A 27 5.40 6.00 -15.21
C SER A 27 5.99 6.23 -13.83
N ALA A 28 7.12 5.59 -13.54
CA ALA A 28 7.88 5.79 -12.31
C ALA A 28 9.36 6.04 -12.64
N SER A 29 10.06 6.76 -11.77
CA SER A 29 11.51 6.97 -11.87
C SER A 29 12.33 5.73 -11.51
N THR A 30 11.72 4.75 -10.85
CA THR A 30 12.34 3.49 -10.45
C THR A 30 11.56 2.29 -11.01
N PRO A 31 12.22 1.12 -11.21
CA PRO A 31 11.53 -0.11 -11.58
C PRO A 31 10.46 -0.54 -10.56
N LEU A 32 9.42 -1.22 -11.03
CA LEU A 32 8.28 -1.67 -10.22
C LEU A 32 8.69 -2.47 -8.97
N SER A 33 9.69 -3.36 -9.09
CA SER A 33 10.21 -4.17 -7.99
C SER A 33 10.82 -3.34 -6.84
N SER A 34 11.21 -2.10 -7.12
CA SER A 34 11.84 -1.16 -6.18
C SER A 34 10.95 0.04 -5.84
N LEU A 35 9.66 -0.01 -6.21
CA LEU A 35 8.72 1.10 -6.03
C LEU A 35 8.48 1.41 -4.54
N PHE A 36 8.52 0.40 -3.68
CA PHE A 36 8.39 0.55 -2.23
C PHE A 36 9.75 0.31 -1.56
N LEU A 37 10.21 1.30 -0.81
CA LEU A 37 11.41 1.19 0.01
C LEU A 37 11.04 0.61 1.37
N HIS A 38 11.58 -0.56 1.70
CA HIS A 38 11.45 -1.13 3.03
C HIS A 38 12.46 -0.47 3.97
N GLN A 39 12.10 0.68 4.53
CA GLN A 39 12.89 1.30 5.58
C GLN A 39 12.45 0.70 6.91
N GLN A 40 13.27 -0.18 7.48
CA GLN A 40 13.10 -0.73 8.83
C GLN A 40 13.18 0.42 9.85
N HIS A 41 12.07 1.13 10.05
CA HIS A 41 11.94 2.20 11.04
C HIS A 41 11.14 1.71 12.26
N ASP A 42 11.13 0.40 12.50
CA ASP A 42 10.23 -0.22 13.48
C ASP A 42 10.69 -0.03 14.92
N SER A 43 11.99 0.01 15.22
CA SER A 43 12.43 0.07 16.63
C SER A 43 12.06 1.37 17.35
N GLU A 44 12.06 2.51 16.68
CA GLU A 44 11.75 3.80 17.33
C GLU A 44 10.24 4.05 17.48
N LEU A 45 9.44 3.59 16.51
CA LEU A 45 7.99 3.73 16.56
C LEU A 45 7.37 2.73 17.54
N GLU A 46 7.92 1.52 17.67
CA GLU A 46 7.55 0.56 18.71
C GLU A 46 7.79 1.13 20.11
N GLN A 47 8.99 1.69 20.33
CA GLN A 47 9.34 2.31 21.61
C GLN A 47 8.47 3.53 21.92
N SER A 48 8.20 4.38 20.91
CA SER A 48 7.28 5.50 21.07
C SER A 48 5.84 5.06 21.32
N ARG A 49 5.41 3.89 20.83
CA ARG A 49 4.07 3.32 21.08
C ARG A 49 3.94 2.81 22.53
N ILE A 50 4.94 2.07 23.03
CA ILE A 50 4.98 1.61 24.42
C ILE A 50 4.91 2.81 25.37
N LEU A 51 5.66 3.88 25.06
CA LEU A 51 5.64 5.12 25.86
C LEU A 51 4.28 5.85 25.80
N MET A 52 3.53 5.80 24.70
CA MET A 52 2.21 6.44 24.60
C MET A 52 1.11 5.66 25.33
N ASP A 53 1.22 4.33 25.37
CA ASP A 53 0.32 3.44 26.11
C ASP A 53 0.49 3.64 27.63
N ASP A 54 1.74 3.69 28.11
CA ASP A 54 2.07 3.96 29.53
C ASP A 54 1.61 5.35 30.01
N LEU A 55 1.50 6.33 29.10
CA LEU A 55 1.08 7.70 29.41
C LEU A 55 -0.44 7.94 29.26
N GLY A 56 -1.22 6.94 28.86
CA GLY A 56 -2.69 7.03 28.77
C GLY A 56 -3.22 8.05 27.77
N LEU A 57 -2.45 8.36 26.71
CA LEU A 57 -2.89 9.29 25.65
C LEU A 57 -3.96 8.61 24.78
N SER A 58 -5.07 9.32 24.50
CA SER A 58 -6.23 8.71 23.85
C SER A 58 -5.92 8.21 22.43
N GLN A 59 -6.19 6.91 22.23
CA GLN A 59 -6.00 6.12 21.01
C GLN A 59 -6.63 6.68 19.72
N SER A 60 -7.54 7.66 19.81
CA SER A 60 -8.42 8.05 18.70
C SER A 60 -7.72 8.66 17.49
N THR A 61 -6.51 9.19 17.64
CA THR A 61 -5.71 9.72 16.51
C THR A 61 -4.64 8.71 16.05
N ALA A 62 -4.28 7.75 16.91
CA ALA A 62 -3.27 6.74 16.63
C ALA A 62 -3.84 5.53 15.89
N GLU A 63 -5.11 5.17 16.08
CA GLU A 63 -5.77 4.03 15.44
C GLU A 63 -5.73 4.09 13.91
N GLY A 64 -6.00 5.26 13.31
CA GLY A 64 -5.94 5.44 11.85
C GLY A 64 -4.52 5.41 11.26
N LEU A 65 -3.50 5.69 12.09
CA LEU A 65 -2.09 5.66 11.70
C LEU A 65 -1.42 4.31 12.01
N SER A 66 -1.94 3.58 13.00
CA SER A 66 -1.36 2.36 13.61
C SER A 66 -2.04 1.05 13.21
N MET A 67 -3.04 1.07 12.30
CA MET A 67 -3.76 -0.14 11.87
C MET A 67 -2.94 -1.11 10.99
N PHE A 68 -1.66 -0.83 10.73
CA PHE A 68 -0.76 -1.74 10.03
C PHE A 68 0.51 -1.91 10.87
N THR A 69 0.74 -3.14 11.33
CA THR A 69 2.03 -3.60 11.84
C THR A 69 3.07 -3.61 10.69
N GLY A 70 4.37 -3.61 11.01
CA GLY A 70 5.43 -3.59 9.99
C GLY A 70 5.32 -4.74 8.99
N GLU A 71 4.88 -5.92 9.45
CA GLU A 71 4.68 -7.11 8.61
C GLU A 71 3.52 -6.94 7.61
N GLU A 72 2.40 -6.35 8.05
CA GLU A 72 1.25 -6.10 7.17
C GLU A 72 1.57 -5.06 6.08
N GLU A 73 2.43 -4.08 6.35
CA GLU A 73 2.87 -3.11 5.34
C GLU A 73 3.70 -3.81 4.25
N VAL A 74 4.60 -4.72 4.63
CA VAL A 74 5.38 -5.52 3.67
C VAL A 74 4.48 -6.35 2.78
N PHE A 75 3.51 -7.05 3.40
CA PHE A 75 2.56 -7.85 2.65
C PHE A 75 1.74 -7.00 1.68
N ALA A 76 1.28 -5.82 2.12
CA ALA A 76 0.56 -4.88 1.28
C ALA A 76 1.41 -4.43 0.08
N PHE A 77 2.68 -4.06 0.28
CA PHE A 77 3.57 -3.65 -0.80
C PHE A 77 3.80 -4.78 -1.82
N GLN A 78 4.12 -5.99 -1.36
CA GLN A 78 4.36 -7.14 -2.23
C GLN A 78 3.10 -7.47 -3.05
N ARG A 79 1.93 -7.48 -2.41
CA ARG A 79 0.64 -7.69 -3.06
C ARG A 79 0.35 -6.63 -4.12
N THR A 80 0.65 -5.36 -3.84
CA THR A 80 0.49 -4.27 -4.83
C THR A 80 1.44 -4.45 -6.03
N ILE A 81 2.70 -4.86 -5.81
CA ILE A 81 3.64 -5.14 -6.90
C ILE A 81 3.13 -6.29 -7.78
N SER A 82 2.63 -7.38 -7.17
CA SER A 82 2.07 -8.51 -7.91
C SER A 82 0.87 -8.09 -8.76
N ARG A 83 -0.05 -7.29 -8.20
CA ARG A 83 -1.20 -6.75 -8.95
C ARG A 83 -0.76 -5.87 -10.11
N LEU A 84 0.16 -4.93 -9.89
CA LEU A 84 0.67 -4.07 -10.96
C LEU A 84 1.38 -4.87 -12.06
N THR A 85 2.01 -5.99 -11.71
CA THR A 85 2.63 -6.90 -12.69
C THR A 85 1.55 -7.62 -13.51
N GLU A 86 0.52 -8.16 -12.86
CA GLU A 86 -0.60 -8.81 -13.55
C GLU A 86 -1.38 -7.85 -14.45
N MET A 87 -1.59 -6.61 -14.01
CA MET A 87 -2.27 -5.55 -14.77
C MET A 87 -1.57 -5.18 -16.09
N GLN A 88 -0.33 -5.61 -16.30
CA GLN A 88 0.41 -5.42 -17.55
C GLN A 88 0.20 -6.56 -18.56
N THR A 89 -0.52 -7.62 -18.17
CA THR A 89 -0.76 -8.78 -19.05
C THR A 89 -1.93 -8.54 -20.00
N GLU A 90 -1.85 -9.12 -21.20
CA GLU A 90 -2.94 -9.10 -22.18
C GLU A 90 -4.22 -9.76 -21.63
N GLN A 91 -4.05 -10.80 -20.81
CA GLN A 91 -5.16 -11.49 -20.15
C GLN A 91 -5.96 -10.53 -19.29
N TYR A 92 -5.30 -9.77 -18.39
CA TYR A 92 -5.97 -8.80 -17.54
C TYR A 92 -6.72 -7.74 -18.36
N TRP A 93 -6.14 -7.29 -19.48
CA TRP A 93 -6.76 -6.29 -20.35
C TRP A 93 -8.01 -6.84 -21.03
N THR A 94 -7.97 -8.10 -21.45
CA THR A 94 -9.08 -8.77 -22.13
C THR A 94 -10.23 -9.03 -21.17
N GLU A 95 -9.94 -9.47 -19.94
CA GLU A 95 -10.95 -9.67 -18.88
C GLU A 95 -11.67 -8.37 -18.49
N GLY A 96 -10.94 -7.26 -18.44
CA GLY A 96 -11.49 -5.93 -18.11
C GLY A 96 -12.18 -5.23 -19.28
N ASP A 97 -12.18 -5.82 -20.48
CA ASP A 97 -12.75 -5.19 -21.67
C ASP A 97 -14.28 -5.15 -21.64
N ARG A 98 -14.82 -3.98 -21.30
CA ARG A 98 -16.27 -3.75 -21.20
C ARG A 98 -16.93 -3.53 -22.57
N SER A 99 -16.18 -3.39 -23.66
CA SER A 99 -16.75 -3.27 -25.01
C SER A 99 -17.40 -4.55 -25.51
N LYS A 100 -17.11 -5.69 -24.86
CA LYS A 100 -17.63 -7.03 -25.20
C LYS A 100 -18.90 -7.42 -24.42
N LYS A 101 -19.45 -6.51 -23.60
CA LYS A 101 -20.71 -6.69 -22.86
C LYS A 101 -21.80 -5.81 -23.46
#